data_AF-A0A8C5LZ88-F1
#
_entry.id   AF-A0A8C5LZ88-F1
#
_cell.length_a   1.000
_cell.length_b   1.000
_cell.length_c   1.000
_cell.angle_alpha   90.00
_cell.angle_beta   90.00
_cell.angle_gamma   90.00
#
_symmetry.space_group_name_H-M   'P 1'
#
loop_
_entity.id
_entity.type
_entity.pdbx_description
1 polymer ?
#
loop_
_entity_poly.entity_id
_entity_poly.type
_entity_poly.pdbx_seq_one_letter_code
_entity_poly.pdbx_strand_id
1 'polypeptide(L)'
;MVWFGFGHRGFGQLGDAENPSLELPEPAQIPGPRVQSQDVIIKAVPGWSYTAYLTADGSLLLCGFVKGEPWQDLHFPDLGCLDVLPSEKYLVVHFKEQVECWETKSLGLAGDPPEPMWKMNLPGGLRKAFPLVANGYVLPQPPFFRELPLKVEALRLSLGNEHAVLLTSCRTVLTWGAGRHGELGHGDLEDVFEPRIVDALNGLHMSEVAAGGWHSACISDGGDIYCWGWNESGQLGLPSKTLAQERGDTEVTITGDDRDEGSEFITIQSFPALIDLPQESEALKISCGSRHTACVTRSGELYTWGWGRYGQLGHKDIKTLDHPTRVEYFSRKQLYVKDVVSQ
;
A
#
# COMPACT_ATOMS: atom_id res chain seq x y z
N MET A 1 -20.93 -2.27 2.74
CA MET A 1 -19.74 -1.51 3.18
C MET A 1 -19.60 -0.34 2.22
N VAL A 2 -19.20 0.83 2.68
CA VAL A 2 -19.05 2.01 1.80
C VAL A 2 -17.56 2.25 1.60
N TRP A 3 -17.13 2.44 0.36
CA TRP A 3 -15.75 2.73 0.00
C TRP A 3 -15.55 4.24 -0.14
N PHE A 4 -14.42 4.74 0.34
CA PHE A 4 -14.02 6.13 0.22
C PHE A 4 -12.66 6.20 -0.45
N GLY A 5 -12.43 7.25 -1.23
CA GLY A 5 -11.18 7.54 -1.92
C GLY A 5 -10.80 9.01 -1.78
N PHE A 6 -9.50 9.27 -1.80
CA PHE A 6 -8.88 10.59 -1.78
C PHE A 6 -7.46 10.47 -2.38
N GLY A 7 -6.93 11.57 -2.90
CA GLY A 7 -5.67 11.58 -3.66
C GLY A 7 -5.83 12.04 -5.11
N HIS A 8 -4.90 11.61 -5.96
CA HIS A 8 -4.91 11.94 -7.38
C HIS A 8 -6.07 11.23 -8.09
N ARG A 9 -6.77 11.92 -8.99
CA ARG A 9 -7.86 11.36 -9.80
C ARG A 9 -7.82 11.71 -11.28
N GLY A 10 -6.67 12.19 -11.78
CA GLY A 10 -6.53 12.65 -13.17
C GLY A 10 -6.79 11.58 -14.23
N PHE A 11 -6.79 10.30 -13.84
CA PHE A 11 -7.06 9.18 -14.72
C PHE A 11 -8.49 8.63 -14.59
N GLY A 12 -9.31 9.15 -13.67
CA GLY A 12 -10.64 8.60 -13.37
C GLY A 12 -10.64 7.38 -12.45
N GLN A 13 -9.53 7.09 -11.77
CA GLN A 13 -9.35 5.90 -10.92
C GLN A 13 -10.26 5.85 -9.68
N LEU A 14 -10.91 6.96 -9.34
CA LEU A 14 -11.90 7.09 -8.25
C LEU A 14 -13.36 7.18 -8.76
N GLY A 15 -13.61 7.03 -10.07
CA GLY A 15 -14.95 6.86 -10.66
C GLY A 15 -15.78 8.12 -10.96
N ASP A 16 -15.43 9.29 -10.40
CA ASP A 16 -16.19 10.53 -10.55
C ASP A 16 -15.64 11.46 -11.65
N ALA A 17 -16.41 11.69 -12.73
CA ALA A 17 -16.07 12.62 -13.83
C ALA A 17 -16.68 14.01 -13.68
N GLU A 18 -17.47 14.29 -12.64
CA GLU A 18 -18.21 15.56 -12.55
C GLU A 18 -17.35 16.73 -12.08
N ASN A 19 -16.11 16.49 -11.62
CA ASN A 19 -15.24 17.56 -11.11
C ASN A 19 -13.82 17.55 -11.75
N PRO A 20 -13.41 18.65 -12.40
CA PRO A 20 -12.16 18.74 -13.17
C PRO A 20 -10.89 18.87 -12.31
N SER A 21 -10.99 19.03 -10.97
CA SER A 21 -9.78 19.06 -10.13
C SER A 21 -9.04 17.73 -10.22
N LEU A 22 -7.73 17.75 -10.46
CA LEU A 22 -6.88 16.55 -10.52
C LEU A 22 -6.67 15.90 -9.14
N GLU A 23 -6.97 16.64 -8.08
CA GLU A 23 -6.72 16.27 -6.70
C GLU A 23 -8.04 16.22 -5.93
N LEU A 24 -8.16 15.21 -5.08
CA LEU A 24 -9.26 15.01 -4.15
C LEU A 24 -8.69 14.97 -2.73
N PRO A 25 -8.43 16.12 -2.10
CA PRO A 25 -7.74 16.20 -0.82
C PRO A 25 -8.63 15.87 0.40
N GLU A 26 -9.90 15.56 0.20
CA GLU A 26 -10.84 15.15 1.24
C GLU A 26 -11.49 13.83 0.83
N PRO A 27 -11.72 12.88 1.76
CA PRO A 27 -12.42 11.64 1.44
C PRO A 27 -13.77 11.88 0.76
N ALA A 28 -13.96 11.25 -0.39
CA ALA A 28 -15.26 11.15 -1.05
C ALA A 28 -15.68 9.69 -1.16
N GLN A 29 -16.97 9.44 -1.04
CA GLN A 29 -17.52 8.12 -1.30
C GLN A 29 -17.23 7.75 -2.76
N ILE A 30 -16.62 6.60 -2.98
CA ILE A 30 -16.43 6.06 -4.32
C ILE A 30 -17.82 5.55 -4.76
N PRO A 31 -18.40 6.09 -5.84
CA PRO A 31 -19.74 5.70 -6.30
C PRO A 31 -19.79 4.24 -6.78
N GLY A 32 -18.64 3.60 -6.92
CA GLY A 32 -18.45 2.36 -7.66
C GLY A 32 -18.25 2.65 -9.15
N PRO A 33 -17.88 1.62 -9.94
CA PRO A 33 -17.90 1.69 -11.40
C PRO A 33 -19.30 2.07 -11.91
N ARG A 34 -19.39 2.75 -13.05
CA ARG A 34 -20.66 3.25 -13.65
C ARG A 34 -21.53 2.14 -14.26
N VAL A 35 -21.37 0.91 -13.78
CA VAL A 35 -22.02 -0.29 -14.29
C VAL A 35 -23.12 -0.72 -13.32
N GLN A 36 -24.07 -1.51 -13.81
CA GLN A 36 -25.43 -1.68 -13.29
C GLN A 36 -25.55 -1.85 -11.76
N SER A 37 -26.67 -1.37 -11.22
CA SER A 37 -26.91 -1.03 -9.81
C SER A 37 -26.99 -2.18 -8.79
N GLN A 38 -26.33 -3.32 -9.01
CA GLN A 38 -26.40 -4.49 -8.11
C GLN A 38 -25.03 -5.02 -7.64
N ASP A 39 -23.93 -4.47 -8.13
CA ASP A 39 -22.59 -4.97 -7.86
C ASP A 39 -22.07 -4.54 -6.48
N VAL A 40 -22.11 -5.46 -5.50
CA VAL A 40 -21.59 -5.21 -4.15
C VAL A 40 -20.07 -5.35 -4.15
N ILE A 41 -19.35 -4.22 -4.16
CA ILE A 41 -17.89 -4.19 -4.05
C ILE A 41 -17.45 -4.73 -2.69
N ILE A 42 -16.64 -5.79 -2.72
CA ILE A 42 -16.06 -6.43 -1.53
C ILE A 42 -14.57 -6.11 -1.35
N LYS A 43 -13.88 -5.65 -2.40
CA LYS A 43 -12.47 -5.26 -2.35
C LYS A 43 -12.17 -4.16 -3.37
N ALA A 44 -11.36 -3.19 -2.97
CA ALA A 44 -10.71 -2.24 -3.86
C ALA A 44 -9.20 -2.45 -3.78
N VAL A 45 -8.52 -2.48 -4.92
CA VAL A 45 -7.07 -2.64 -5.02
C VAL A 45 -6.54 -1.49 -5.89
N PRO A 46 -6.02 -0.41 -5.27
CA PRO A 46 -5.54 0.74 -6.02
C PRO A 46 -4.27 0.40 -6.79
N GLY A 47 -4.25 0.80 -8.06
CA GLY A 47 -3.09 0.95 -8.92
C GLY A 47 -2.76 2.43 -9.13
N TRP A 48 -1.70 2.74 -9.90
CA TRP A 48 -1.17 4.10 -9.91
C TRP A 48 -2.04 4.96 -10.80
N SER A 49 -2.43 4.36 -11.93
CA SER A 49 -3.27 4.99 -12.92
C SER A 49 -4.70 4.43 -12.97
N TYR A 50 -4.99 3.27 -12.36
CA TYR A 50 -6.33 2.68 -12.29
C TYR A 50 -6.56 1.92 -10.98
N THR A 51 -7.81 1.72 -10.60
CA THR A 51 -8.20 0.90 -9.44
C THR A 51 -8.96 -0.33 -9.91
N ALA A 52 -8.60 -1.49 -9.36
CA ALA A 52 -9.36 -2.72 -9.56
C ALA A 52 -10.35 -2.94 -8.42
N TYR A 53 -11.61 -3.22 -8.75
CA TYR A 53 -12.67 -3.52 -7.81
C TYR A 53 -13.16 -4.95 -8.02
N LEU A 54 -13.32 -5.68 -6.91
CA LEU A 54 -13.89 -7.02 -6.91
C LEU A 54 -15.26 -6.99 -6.25
N THR A 55 -16.20 -7.71 -6.85
CA THR A 55 -17.59 -7.79 -6.40
C THR A 55 -17.91 -9.17 -5.82
N ALA A 56 -18.98 -9.24 -5.04
CA ALA A 56 -19.37 -10.46 -4.33
C ALA A 56 -19.73 -11.65 -5.25
N ASP A 57 -20.16 -11.38 -6.48
CA ASP A 57 -20.45 -12.36 -7.53
C ASP A 57 -19.18 -12.86 -8.28
N GLY A 58 -18.01 -12.30 -7.97
CA GLY A 58 -16.74 -12.66 -8.61
C GLY A 58 -16.43 -11.88 -9.89
N SER A 59 -17.17 -10.81 -10.17
CA SER A 59 -16.86 -9.88 -11.26
C SER A 59 -15.65 -8.99 -10.92
N LEU A 60 -14.95 -8.54 -11.96
CA LEU A 60 -13.79 -7.64 -11.86
C LEU A 60 -14.08 -6.36 -12.63
N LEU A 61 -13.92 -5.21 -11.97
CA LEU A 61 -14.09 -3.90 -12.58
C LEU A 61 -12.78 -3.12 -12.49
N LEU A 62 -12.41 -2.45 -13.57
CA LEU A 62 -11.21 -1.60 -13.63
C LEU A 62 -11.64 -0.19 -13.98
N CYS A 63 -11.31 0.79 -13.13
CA CYS A 63 -11.60 2.21 -13.36
C CYS A 63 -10.30 2.99 -13.42
N GLY A 64 -10.10 3.80 -14.45
CA GLY A 64 -8.95 4.72 -14.53
C GLY A 64 -8.27 4.69 -15.90
N PHE A 65 -6.94 4.69 -15.90
CA PHE A 65 -6.13 4.53 -17.10
C PHE A 65 -5.96 3.05 -17.44
N VAL A 66 -6.72 2.58 -18.41
CA VAL A 66 -6.66 1.19 -18.87
C VAL A 66 -6.66 1.19 -20.39
N LYS A 67 -5.91 0.25 -21.01
CA LYS A 67 -5.71 0.19 -22.48
C LYS A 67 -5.03 1.42 -23.10
N GLY A 68 -4.30 2.20 -22.32
CA GLY A 68 -3.61 3.39 -22.83
C GLY A 68 -4.46 4.65 -22.86
N GLU A 69 -5.69 4.63 -22.35
CA GLU A 69 -6.58 5.80 -22.28
C GLU A 69 -7.06 6.01 -20.83
N PRO A 70 -7.15 7.27 -20.36
CA PRO A 70 -7.74 7.59 -19.05
C PRO A 70 -9.27 7.49 -19.09
N TRP A 71 -9.88 7.53 -17.90
CA TRP A 71 -11.33 7.59 -17.71
C TRP A 71 -12.09 6.40 -18.32
N GLN A 72 -11.47 5.22 -18.30
CA GLN A 72 -12.06 3.98 -18.77
C GLN A 72 -12.64 3.18 -17.61
N ASP A 73 -13.81 2.60 -17.84
CA ASP A 73 -14.43 1.59 -16.98
C ASP A 73 -14.50 0.27 -17.76
N LEU A 74 -13.76 -0.75 -17.32
CA LEU A 74 -13.86 -2.10 -17.85
C LEU A 74 -14.56 -3.01 -16.86
N HIS A 75 -15.43 -3.87 -17.38
CA HIS A 75 -16.17 -4.84 -16.58
C HIS A 75 -15.99 -6.24 -17.16
N PHE A 76 -15.56 -7.16 -16.32
CA PHE A 76 -15.48 -8.60 -16.58
C PHE A 76 -16.50 -9.30 -15.66
N PRO A 77 -17.76 -9.47 -16.11
CA PRO A 77 -18.82 -10.07 -15.31
C PRO A 77 -18.59 -11.57 -15.12
N ASP A 78 -19.01 -12.10 -13.96
CA ASP A 78 -19.01 -13.54 -13.64
C ASP A 78 -17.65 -14.23 -13.87
N LEU A 79 -16.56 -13.47 -13.78
CA LEU A 79 -15.21 -13.93 -14.08
C LEU A 79 -14.72 -15.01 -13.08
N GLY A 80 -15.33 -15.09 -11.90
CA GLY A 80 -14.88 -15.99 -10.81
C GLY A 80 -13.57 -15.52 -10.18
N CYS A 81 -13.31 -14.21 -10.24
CA CYS A 81 -12.13 -13.58 -9.67
C CYS A 81 -12.18 -13.60 -8.13
N LEU A 82 -11.13 -14.12 -7.50
CA LEU A 82 -10.99 -14.18 -6.05
C LEU A 82 -10.11 -13.07 -5.48
N ASP A 83 -9.10 -12.66 -6.24
CA ASP A 83 -8.19 -11.56 -5.89
C ASP A 83 -7.48 -11.02 -7.14
N VAL A 84 -6.88 -9.84 -7.01
CA VAL A 84 -6.19 -9.15 -8.11
C VAL A 84 -5.00 -8.35 -7.59
N LEU A 85 -3.94 -8.28 -8.40
CA LEU A 85 -2.75 -7.48 -8.16
C LEU A 85 -2.46 -6.63 -9.40
N PRO A 86 -2.86 -5.34 -9.38
CA PRO A 86 -2.66 -4.44 -10.49
C PRO A 86 -1.22 -3.89 -10.55
N SER A 87 -0.77 -3.60 -11.76
CA SER A 87 0.36 -2.75 -12.07
C SER A 87 0.10 -2.01 -13.39
N GLU A 88 0.97 -1.08 -13.76
CA GLU A 88 0.82 -0.31 -15.00
C GLU A 88 0.86 -1.18 -16.26
N LYS A 89 1.68 -2.24 -16.26
CA LYS A 89 1.88 -3.09 -17.43
C LYS A 89 1.09 -4.40 -17.36
N TYR A 90 0.91 -4.92 -16.16
CA TYR A 90 0.36 -6.26 -15.94
C TYR A 90 -0.75 -6.26 -14.90
N LEU A 91 -1.72 -7.14 -15.10
CA LEU A 91 -2.77 -7.42 -14.15
C LEU A 91 -2.72 -8.89 -13.79
N VAL A 92 -2.40 -9.20 -12.53
CA VAL A 92 -2.40 -10.60 -12.07
C VAL A 92 -3.75 -10.89 -11.44
N VAL A 93 -4.44 -11.89 -11.95
CA VAL A 93 -5.79 -12.28 -11.55
C VAL A 93 -5.75 -13.66 -10.91
N HIS A 94 -6.29 -13.76 -9.71
CA HIS A 94 -6.32 -14.99 -8.94
C HIS A 94 -7.72 -15.62 -9.00
N PHE A 95 -7.77 -16.85 -9.50
CA PHE A 95 -8.95 -17.69 -9.56
C PHE A 95 -8.83 -18.86 -8.59
N LYS A 96 -9.90 -19.65 -8.46
CA LYS A 96 -9.93 -20.81 -7.54
C LYS A 96 -8.81 -21.83 -7.77
N GLU A 97 -8.48 -22.13 -9.02
CA GLU A 97 -7.57 -23.22 -9.38
C GLU A 97 -6.37 -22.74 -10.21
N GLN A 98 -6.22 -21.43 -10.38
CA GLN A 98 -5.19 -20.87 -11.24
C GLN A 98 -4.92 -19.39 -10.90
N VAL A 99 -3.72 -18.94 -11.27
CA VAL A 99 -3.38 -17.52 -11.37
C VAL A 99 -3.05 -17.23 -12.82
N GLU A 100 -3.56 -16.12 -13.33
CA GLU A 100 -3.24 -15.64 -14.66
C GLU A 100 -2.63 -14.24 -14.59
N CYS A 101 -1.72 -13.94 -15.50
CA CYS A 101 -1.23 -12.60 -15.74
C CYS A 101 -1.73 -12.14 -17.09
N TRP A 102 -2.30 -10.94 -17.13
CA TRP A 102 -2.79 -10.29 -18.34
C TRP A 102 -1.98 -9.02 -18.61
N GLU A 103 -1.73 -8.69 -19.88
CA GLU A 103 -1.14 -7.41 -20.24
C GLU A 103 -2.24 -6.33 -20.29
N THR A 104 -2.03 -5.21 -19.61
CA THR A 104 -3.05 -4.14 -19.45
C THR A 104 -3.47 -3.51 -20.77
N LYS A 105 -2.57 -3.50 -21.77
CA LYS A 105 -2.85 -3.03 -23.14
C LYS A 105 -3.74 -3.98 -23.94
N SER A 106 -3.80 -5.25 -23.55
CA SER A 106 -4.52 -6.30 -24.27
C SER A 106 -5.95 -6.53 -23.78
N LEU A 107 -6.35 -5.86 -22.68
CA LEU A 107 -7.73 -5.91 -22.17
C LEU A 107 -8.66 -5.39 -23.28
N GLY A 108 -9.57 -6.24 -23.80
CA GLY A 108 -10.36 -5.95 -25.02
C GLY A 108 -11.52 -4.96 -24.82
N LEU A 109 -12.06 -4.40 -25.91
CA LEU A 109 -13.18 -3.42 -25.93
C LEU A 109 -14.53 -3.95 -25.42
N ALA A 110 -14.71 -5.27 -25.36
CA ALA A 110 -16.02 -5.90 -25.15
C ALA A 110 -15.97 -6.98 -24.06
N GLY A 111 -15.69 -6.62 -22.80
CA GLY A 111 -15.97 -7.45 -21.61
C GLY A 111 -15.31 -8.83 -21.48
N ASP A 112 -14.69 -9.35 -22.53
CA ASP A 112 -14.07 -10.68 -22.55
C ASP A 112 -12.64 -10.60 -22.01
N PRO A 113 -12.23 -11.54 -21.12
CA PRO A 113 -10.87 -11.62 -20.63
C PRO A 113 -9.88 -11.91 -21.78
N PRO A 114 -8.71 -11.26 -21.82
CA PRO A 114 -7.72 -11.52 -22.85
C PRO A 114 -7.09 -12.90 -22.68
N GLU A 115 -6.40 -13.38 -23.72
CA GLU A 115 -5.54 -14.55 -23.56
C GLU A 115 -4.42 -14.22 -22.54
N PRO A 116 -4.22 -15.04 -21.51
CA PRO A 116 -3.24 -14.75 -20.48
C PRO A 116 -1.82 -14.89 -21.02
N MET A 117 -0.97 -13.90 -20.75
CA MET A 117 0.44 -13.95 -21.15
C MET A 117 1.23 -14.97 -20.32
N TRP A 118 0.74 -15.28 -19.12
CA TRP A 118 1.29 -16.28 -18.23
C TRP A 118 0.19 -16.86 -17.36
N LYS A 119 0.32 -18.14 -17.03
CA LYS A 119 -0.64 -18.88 -16.22
C LYS A 119 0.06 -19.90 -15.35
N MET A 120 -0.44 -20.06 -14.13
CA MET A 120 -0.02 -21.09 -13.19
C MET A 120 -1.25 -21.78 -12.61
N ASN A 121 -1.28 -23.11 -12.71
CA ASN A 121 -2.29 -23.91 -12.05
C ASN A 121 -1.96 -24.03 -10.56
N LEU A 122 -2.96 -23.85 -9.71
CA LEU A 122 -2.81 -23.99 -8.28
C LEU A 122 -3.24 -25.39 -7.84
N PRO A 123 -2.47 -26.06 -6.98
CA PRO A 123 -2.96 -27.27 -6.34
C PRO A 123 -4.18 -26.89 -5.49
N GLY A 124 -5.33 -27.52 -5.72
CA GLY A 124 -6.53 -27.27 -4.92
C GLY A 124 -6.24 -27.42 -3.42
N GLY A 125 -6.71 -26.49 -2.58
CA GLY A 125 -6.37 -26.50 -1.15
C GLY A 125 -6.62 -25.19 -0.41
N LEU A 126 -5.90 -24.99 0.69
CA LEU A 126 -6.01 -23.82 1.58
C LEU A 126 -5.70 -22.51 0.84
N ARG A 127 -6.65 -21.58 0.89
CA ARG A 127 -6.49 -20.22 0.39
C ARG A 127 -5.52 -19.43 1.29
N LYS A 128 -4.46 -18.89 0.71
CA LYS A 128 -3.55 -17.93 1.36
C LYS A 128 -3.96 -16.49 1.03
N ALA A 129 -3.50 -15.52 1.84
CA ALA A 129 -3.68 -14.11 1.55
C ALA A 129 -2.83 -13.72 0.32
N PHE A 130 -3.49 -13.32 -0.76
CA PHE A 130 -2.83 -12.92 -2.00
C PHE A 130 -1.89 -11.72 -1.73
N PRO A 131 -0.65 -11.69 -2.26
CA PRO A 131 -0.13 -12.44 -3.41
C PRO A 131 0.54 -13.80 -3.10
N LEU A 132 0.41 -14.32 -1.87
CA LEU A 132 0.92 -15.66 -1.54
C LEU A 132 0.09 -16.73 -2.24
N VAL A 133 0.76 -17.68 -2.92
CA VAL A 133 0.14 -18.81 -3.61
C VAL A 133 1.04 -20.05 -3.55
N ALA A 134 0.44 -21.24 -3.43
CA ALA A 134 1.19 -22.50 -3.33
C ALA A 134 2.36 -22.43 -2.29
N ASN A 135 3.59 -22.71 -2.71
CA ASN A 135 4.83 -22.62 -1.93
C ASN A 135 5.58 -21.27 -2.11
N GLY A 136 4.94 -20.26 -2.69
CA GLY A 136 5.60 -19.02 -3.05
C GLY A 136 4.65 -17.84 -3.12
N TYR A 137 4.93 -16.93 -4.04
CA TYR A 137 4.12 -15.75 -4.29
C TYR A 137 4.21 -15.30 -5.75
N VAL A 138 3.22 -14.52 -6.17
CA VAL A 138 3.19 -13.94 -7.51
C VAL A 138 3.53 -12.46 -7.49
N LEU A 139 4.00 -11.97 -8.63
CA LEU A 139 4.41 -10.59 -8.85
C LEU A 139 3.73 -10.07 -10.11
N PRO A 140 3.41 -8.77 -10.19
CA PRO A 140 2.90 -8.18 -11.40
C PRO A 140 4.07 -7.76 -12.31
N GLN A 141 5.07 -8.63 -12.45
CA GLN A 141 6.23 -8.49 -13.34
C GLN A 141 6.99 -9.82 -13.47
N PRO A 142 7.71 -10.09 -14.58
CA PRO A 142 8.55 -11.27 -14.72
C PRO A 142 9.73 -11.30 -13.74
N PRO A 143 10.09 -12.47 -13.17
CA PRO A 143 9.32 -13.71 -13.19
C PRO A 143 8.04 -13.58 -12.35
N PHE A 144 6.90 -13.97 -12.93
CA PHE A 144 5.57 -13.78 -12.32
C PHE A 144 5.31 -14.66 -11.09
N PHE A 145 6.17 -15.63 -10.82
CA PHE A 145 6.14 -16.48 -9.64
C PHE A 145 7.55 -16.60 -9.05
N ARG A 146 7.64 -16.53 -7.73
CA ARG A 146 8.85 -16.79 -6.97
C ARG A 146 8.54 -17.76 -5.84
N GLU A 147 9.38 -18.78 -5.71
CA GLU A 147 9.29 -19.74 -4.62
C GLU A 147 9.79 -19.12 -3.32
N LEU A 148 9.17 -19.50 -2.20
CA LEU A 148 9.70 -19.20 -0.87
C LEU A 148 10.51 -20.40 -0.37
N PRO A 149 11.54 -20.17 0.47
CA PRO A 149 12.26 -21.26 1.11
C PRO A 149 11.31 -22.18 1.88
N LEU A 150 11.47 -23.50 1.76
CA LEU A 150 10.54 -24.51 2.33
C LEU A 150 10.30 -24.39 3.85
N LYS A 151 11.22 -23.76 4.58
CA LYS A 151 11.12 -23.55 6.03
C LYS A 151 10.30 -22.31 6.41
N VAL A 152 9.90 -21.50 5.43
CA VAL A 152 9.18 -20.24 5.64
C VAL A 152 7.69 -20.51 5.49
N GLU A 153 6.99 -20.51 6.63
CA GLU A 153 5.54 -20.54 6.67
C GLU A 153 4.99 -19.11 6.57
N ALA A 154 4.71 -18.67 5.35
CA ALA A 154 4.17 -17.34 5.08
C ALA A 154 2.70 -17.19 5.52
N LEU A 155 2.41 -16.11 6.25
CA LEU A 155 1.06 -15.70 6.65
C LEU A 155 0.53 -14.54 5.79
N ARG A 156 1.35 -13.50 5.58
CA ARG A 156 1.03 -12.34 4.74
C ARG A 156 2.28 -11.81 4.05
N LEU A 157 2.14 -11.35 2.82
CA LEU A 157 3.19 -10.70 2.07
C LEU A 157 2.71 -9.34 1.58
N SER A 158 3.52 -8.30 1.81
CA SER A 158 3.37 -7.00 1.18
C SER A 158 4.53 -6.79 0.20
N LEU A 159 4.21 -6.23 -0.96
CA LEU A 159 5.18 -5.90 -2.00
C LEU A 159 5.32 -4.39 -2.06
N GLY A 160 6.54 -3.88 -1.92
CA GLY A 160 6.88 -2.50 -2.23
C GLY A 160 7.25 -2.35 -3.70
N ASN A 161 7.93 -1.25 -4.04
CA ASN A 161 8.37 -1.02 -5.42
C ASN A 161 9.44 -2.04 -5.86
N GLU A 162 10.46 -2.26 -5.02
CA GLU A 162 11.60 -3.13 -5.32
C GLU A 162 11.96 -4.09 -4.17
N HIS A 163 11.13 -4.14 -3.13
CA HIS A 163 11.31 -5.00 -1.96
C HIS A 163 10.02 -5.69 -1.53
N ALA A 164 10.16 -6.64 -0.62
CA ALA A 164 9.06 -7.41 -0.06
C ALA A 164 9.18 -7.48 1.46
N VAL A 165 8.04 -7.47 2.13
CA VAL A 165 7.91 -7.60 3.58
C VAL A 165 6.96 -8.75 3.87
N LEU A 166 7.47 -9.82 4.48
CA LEU A 166 6.74 -11.03 4.79
C LEU A 166 6.52 -11.15 6.29
N LEU A 167 5.27 -11.40 6.67
CA LEU A 167 4.89 -11.88 7.99
C LEU A 167 4.75 -13.41 7.95
N THR A 168 5.43 -14.10 8.85
CA THR A 168 5.34 -15.56 8.98
C THR A 168 4.25 -16.00 9.98
N SER A 169 3.89 -17.28 9.96
CA SER A 169 2.97 -17.90 10.94
C SER A 169 3.51 -17.79 12.38
N CYS A 170 4.83 -17.74 12.54
CA CYS A 170 5.53 -17.51 13.81
C CYS A 170 5.58 -16.04 14.24
N ARG A 171 4.84 -15.13 13.59
CA ARG A 171 4.77 -13.70 13.93
C ARG A 171 6.09 -12.93 13.73
N THR A 172 7.00 -13.47 12.93
CA THR A 172 8.29 -12.86 12.58
C THR A 172 8.21 -12.14 11.24
N VAL A 173 8.92 -11.03 11.11
CA VAL A 173 9.03 -10.26 9.86
C VAL A 173 10.33 -10.60 9.14
N LEU A 174 10.21 -10.94 7.86
CA LEU A 174 11.33 -11.12 6.93
C LEU A 174 11.23 -10.09 5.81
N THR A 175 12.37 -9.61 5.35
CA THR A 175 12.47 -8.64 4.24
C THR A 175 13.54 -9.07 3.24
N TRP A 176 13.35 -8.69 1.98
CA TRP A 176 14.31 -8.88 0.89
C TRP A 176 13.96 -7.97 -0.30
N GLY A 177 14.91 -7.76 -1.20
CA GLY A 177 14.85 -6.90 -2.38
C GLY A 177 15.90 -5.81 -2.33
N ALA A 178 15.59 -4.65 -2.90
CA ALA A 178 16.43 -3.46 -2.81
C ALA A 178 16.49 -2.92 -1.37
N GLY A 179 17.68 -2.50 -0.93
CA GLY A 179 17.90 -1.96 0.42
C GLY A 179 18.49 -0.55 0.48
N ARG A 180 18.60 0.12 -0.67
CA ARG A 180 19.38 1.36 -0.85
C ARG A 180 18.90 2.55 -0.01
N HIS A 181 17.67 2.50 0.51
CA HIS A 181 17.09 3.51 1.39
C HIS A 181 16.76 2.94 2.77
N GLY A 182 17.32 1.79 3.14
CA GLY A 182 17.10 1.15 4.42
C GLY A 182 15.72 0.48 4.55
N GLU A 183 14.96 0.33 3.46
CA GLU A 183 13.60 -0.21 3.43
C GLU A 183 13.51 -1.69 3.86
N LEU A 184 14.64 -2.37 4.00
CA LEU A 184 14.74 -3.74 4.50
C LEU A 184 14.86 -3.82 6.04
N GLY A 185 15.29 -2.75 6.72
CA GLY A 185 15.31 -2.72 8.19
C GLY A 185 16.46 -3.49 8.84
N HIS A 186 17.52 -3.85 8.09
CA HIS A 186 18.65 -4.65 8.59
C HIS A 186 19.77 -3.81 9.24
N GLY A 187 19.61 -2.49 9.33
CA GLY A 187 20.61 -1.56 9.86
C GLY A 187 21.65 -1.08 8.83
N ASP A 188 21.59 -1.59 7.60
CA ASP A 188 22.44 -1.22 6.47
C ASP A 188 21.61 -0.80 5.25
N LEU A 189 22.29 -0.51 4.12
CA LEU A 189 21.68 -0.08 2.86
C LEU A 189 21.89 -1.10 1.72
N GLU A 190 22.16 -2.36 2.07
CA GLU A 190 22.55 -3.39 1.11
C GLU A 190 21.33 -4.12 0.56
N ASP A 191 21.40 -4.52 -0.71
CA ASP A 191 20.37 -5.36 -1.33
C ASP A 191 20.43 -6.78 -0.75
N VAL A 192 19.27 -7.38 -0.48
CA VAL A 192 19.16 -8.75 0.04
C VAL A 192 18.29 -9.56 -0.90
N PHE A 193 18.81 -10.64 -1.49
CA PHE A 193 18.07 -11.35 -2.56
C PHE A 193 17.15 -12.47 -2.07
N GLU A 194 17.27 -12.88 -0.81
CA GLU A 194 16.50 -13.96 -0.19
C GLU A 194 15.88 -13.50 1.13
N PRO A 195 14.70 -14.01 1.53
CA PRO A 195 14.04 -13.60 2.76
C PRO A 195 14.96 -13.66 3.99
N ARG A 196 15.22 -12.51 4.61
CA ARG A 196 16.06 -12.37 5.81
C ARG A 196 15.25 -11.81 6.97
N ILE A 197 15.46 -12.35 8.17
CA ILE A 197 14.77 -11.87 9.38
C ILE A 197 15.22 -10.44 9.70
N VAL A 198 14.27 -9.61 10.10
CA VAL A 198 14.55 -8.27 10.66
C VAL A 198 14.91 -8.43 12.14
N ASP A 199 16.19 -8.62 12.43
CA ASP A 199 16.69 -8.96 13.77
C ASP A 199 16.27 -7.96 14.86
N ALA A 200 16.12 -6.69 14.51
CA ALA A 200 15.69 -5.63 15.43
C ALA A 200 14.26 -5.81 15.98
N LEU A 201 13.41 -6.62 15.32
CA LEU A 201 12.06 -6.96 15.77
C LEU A 201 12.00 -8.29 16.54
N ASN A 202 13.14 -8.94 16.74
CA ASN A 202 13.16 -10.25 17.38
C ASN A 202 12.62 -10.18 18.82
N GLY A 203 11.79 -11.15 19.20
CA GLY A 203 11.10 -11.17 20.49
C GLY A 203 9.78 -10.39 20.54
N LEU A 204 9.44 -9.63 19.48
CA LEU A 204 8.16 -8.97 19.33
C LEU A 204 7.29 -9.76 18.34
N HIS A 205 6.03 -10.00 18.68
CA HIS A 205 5.09 -10.66 17.78
C HIS A 205 4.36 -9.64 16.92
N MET A 206 4.44 -9.80 15.60
CA MET A 206 3.81 -8.91 14.63
C MET A 206 2.48 -9.47 14.10
N SER A 207 1.51 -8.58 13.87
CA SER A 207 0.17 -8.92 13.37
C SER A 207 -0.07 -8.47 11.93
N GLU A 208 0.58 -7.39 11.48
CA GLU A 208 0.37 -6.78 10.16
C GLU A 208 1.69 -6.27 9.58
N VAL A 209 1.79 -6.23 8.25
CA VAL A 209 2.93 -5.71 7.50
C VAL A 209 2.45 -4.91 6.28
N ALA A 210 3.20 -3.87 5.92
CA ALA A 210 2.99 -3.06 4.73
C ALA A 210 4.35 -2.65 4.11
N ALA A 211 4.34 -2.39 2.81
CA ALA A 211 5.51 -1.99 2.05
C ALA A 211 5.09 -0.92 1.03
N GLY A 212 5.80 0.20 1.01
CA GLY A 212 5.56 1.31 0.09
C GLY A 212 6.62 1.40 -1.00
N GLY A 213 6.82 2.62 -1.52
CA GLY A 213 7.85 2.85 -2.55
C GLY A 213 9.27 2.56 -2.06
N TRP A 214 9.65 3.18 -0.95
CA TRP A 214 10.99 3.08 -0.34
C TRP A 214 10.94 3.01 1.19
N HIS A 215 9.83 2.49 1.73
CA HIS A 215 9.68 2.31 3.16
C HIS A 215 8.84 1.07 3.45
N SER A 216 8.91 0.63 4.70
CA SER A 216 8.21 -0.54 5.21
C SER A 216 7.63 -0.20 6.57
N ALA A 217 6.56 -0.91 6.91
CA ALA A 217 5.96 -0.80 8.22
C ALA A 217 5.39 -2.13 8.70
N CYS A 218 5.27 -2.28 10.01
CA CYS A 218 4.57 -3.40 10.63
C CYS A 218 3.87 -2.96 11.92
N ILE A 219 2.90 -3.77 12.36
CA ILE A 219 2.18 -3.57 13.61
C ILE A 219 2.43 -4.77 14.53
N SER A 220 2.73 -4.52 15.81
CA SER A 220 2.81 -5.55 16.85
C SER A 220 1.44 -6.09 17.24
N ASP A 221 1.37 -7.27 17.87
CA ASP A 221 0.10 -7.77 18.45
C ASP A 221 -0.51 -6.79 19.47
N GLY A 222 0.31 -5.95 20.10
CA GLY A 222 -0.08 -4.88 21.03
C GLY A 222 -0.64 -3.63 20.35
N GLY A 223 -0.45 -3.45 19.04
CA GLY A 223 -0.89 -2.28 18.29
C GLY A 223 0.18 -1.21 18.11
N ASP A 224 1.44 -1.49 18.45
CA ASP A 224 2.58 -0.58 18.19
C ASP A 224 2.94 -0.58 16.71
N ILE A 225 3.23 0.59 16.16
CA ILE A 225 3.68 0.74 14.77
C ILE A 225 5.20 0.83 14.74
N TYR A 226 5.82 0.04 13.86
CA TYR A 226 7.23 0.20 13.53
C TYR A 226 7.39 0.55 12.05
N CYS A 227 8.12 1.62 11.74
CA CYS A 227 8.41 2.08 10.38
C CYS A 227 9.92 2.18 10.11
N TRP A 228 10.35 1.91 8.89
CA TRP A 228 11.75 2.06 8.45
C TRP A 228 11.86 2.31 6.95
N GLY A 229 13.01 2.84 6.51
CA GLY A 229 13.31 3.17 5.13
C GLY A 229 13.57 4.66 4.90
N TRP A 230 13.16 5.16 3.73
CA TRP A 230 13.31 6.55 3.32
C TRP A 230 12.29 7.45 4.02
N ASN A 231 12.69 8.67 4.40
CA ASN A 231 11.85 9.60 5.17
C ASN A 231 11.86 11.06 4.67
N GLU A 232 12.40 11.37 3.50
CA GLU A 232 12.45 12.78 3.05
C GLU A 232 11.06 13.42 2.91
N SER A 233 10.03 12.63 2.61
CA SER A 233 8.65 13.12 2.55
C SER A 233 7.89 12.95 3.87
N GLY A 234 8.56 12.56 4.96
CA GLY A 234 7.95 12.33 6.27
C GLY A 234 7.17 11.02 6.38
N GLN A 235 7.27 10.11 5.41
CA GLN A 235 6.47 8.88 5.34
C GLN A 235 6.73 7.89 6.49
N LEU A 236 7.79 8.03 7.26
CA LEU A 236 7.97 7.18 8.45
C LEU A 236 7.19 7.68 9.66
N GLY A 237 6.69 8.92 9.62
CA GLY A 237 6.12 9.56 10.81
C GLY A 237 7.20 10.07 11.77
N LEU A 238 8.38 10.37 11.23
CA LEU A 238 9.55 10.88 11.95
C LEU A 238 9.97 12.24 11.38
N PRO A 239 10.60 13.13 12.18
CA PRO A 239 10.98 14.48 11.75
C PRO A 239 11.79 14.48 10.46
N SER A 240 11.37 15.28 9.47
CA SER A 240 12.05 15.40 8.17
C SER A 240 12.65 16.78 7.97
N LYS A 241 13.93 16.83 7.60
CA LYS A 241 14.65 18.08 7.35
C LYS A 241 14.02 18.88 6.21
N THR A 242 13.62 18.19 5.14
CA THR A 242 12.99 18.81 3.97
C THR A 242 11.71 19.52 4.37
N LEU A 243 10.89 18.90 5.23
CA LEU A 243 9.64 19.50 5.69
C LEU A 243 9.88 20.67 6.65
N ALA A 244 10.84 20.57 7.57
CA ALA A 244 11.18 21.68 8.47
C ALA A 244 11.66 22.92 7.70
N GLN A 245 12.44 22.72 6.64
CA GLN A 245 12.85 23.79 5.74
C GLN A 245 11.66 24.41 4.97
N GLU A 246 10.72 23.59 4.48
CA GLU A 246 9.50 24.08 3.82
C GLU A 246 8.59 24.89 4.76
N ARG A 247 8.56 24.56 6.05
CA ARG A 247 7.79 25.30 7.08
C ARG A 247 8.44 26.62 7.47
N GLY A 248 9.71 26.83 7.13
CA GLY A 248 10.48 28.01 7.52
C GLY A 248 10.94 27.96 8.97
N ASP A 249 11.07 26.77 9.56
CA ASP A 249 11.50 26.56 10.96
C ASP A 249 13.02 26.83 11.18
N THR A 250 13.65 27.57 10.28
CA THR A 250 15.08 27.93 10.36
C THR A 250 15.32 29.13 11.28
N GLU A 251 15.26 28.92 12.60
CA GLU A 251 16.24 29.52 13.51
C GLU A 251 17.34 28.50 13.81
N VAL A 252 18.17 28.18 12.81
CA VAL A 252 19.45 27.51 13.06
C VAL A 252 20.53 28.46 12.61
N THR A 253 21.11 29.16 13.60
CA THR A 253 22.29 29.98 13.43
C THR A 253 23.41 29.07 12.91
N ILE A 254 23.79 29.23 11.64
CA ILE A 254 25.00 28.60 11.11
C ILE A 254 26.18 29.40 11.69
N THR A 255 26.58 29.09 12.93
CA THR A 255 27.96 29.31 13.36
C THR A 255 28.70 28.04 13.03
N GLY A 256 29.56 28.13 12.00
CA GLY A 256 30.41 27.03 11.61
C GLY A 256 31.27 26.58 12.79
N ASP A 257 31.12 25.32 13.17
CA ASP A 257 32.23 24.47 13.60
C ASP A 257 31.79 23.02 13.47
N ASP A 258 32.60 22.21 12.80
CA ASP A 258 32.39 20.77 12.65
C ASP A 258 32.35 20.10 14.02
N ARG A 259 31.16 19.65 14.43
CA ARG A 259 30.96 18.56 15.39
C ARG A 259 29.54 18.00 15.24
N ASP A 260 29.50 16.75 14.80
CA ASP A 260 28.36 15.86 14.66
C ASP A 260 27.67 15.64 16.03
N GLU A 261 26.75 16.52 16.39
CA GLU A 261 25.77 16.34 17.46
C GLU A 261 24.37 16.26 16.83
N GLY A 262 23.94 15.02 16.56
CA GLY A 262 22.58 14.57 16.26
C GLY A 262 21.66 15.56 15.54
N SER A 263 21.56 15.48 14.21
CA SER A 263 20.44 16.13 13.53
C SER A 263 19.13 15.52 14.04
N GLU A 264 18.24 16.33 14.62
CA GLU A 264 16.88 15.90 15.01
C GLU A 264 16.07 15.32 13.83
N PHE A 265 16.54 15.56 12.61
CA PHE A 265 15.92 15.13 11.37
C PHE A 265 16.47 13.81 10.86
N ILE A 266 15.56 12.98 10.35
CA ILE A 266 15.84 11.63 9.87
C ILE A 266 15.54 11.58 8.38
N THR A 267 16.57 11.33 7.56
CA THR A 267 16.43 11.14 6.10
C THR A 267 16.19 9.67 5.74
N ILE A 268 16.93 8.78 6.41
CA ILE A 268 16.82 7.33 6.27
C ILE A 268 16.85 6.74 7.67
N GLN A 269 15.99 5.76 7.90
CA GLN A 269 15.90 4.98 9.12
C GLN A 269 16.08 3.51 8.75
N SER A 270 17.31 3.00 8.77
CA SER A 270 17.65 1.66 8.26
C SER A 270 17.27 0.50 9.20
N PHE A 271 16.65 0.80 10.34
CA PHE A 271 16.13 -0.17 11.29
C PHE A 271 14.74 0.26 11.78
N PRO A 272 13.85 -0.67 12.18
CA PRO A 272 12.51 -0.36 12.66
C PRO A 272 12.49 0.66 13.81
N ALA A 273 11.83 1.79 13.59
CA ALA A 273 11.59 2.82 14.60
C ALA A 273 10.14 2.76 15.08
N LEU A 274 9.94 2.84 16.40
CA LEU A 274 8.61 2.93 17.01
C LEU A 274 7.97 4.28 16.68
N ILE A 275 6.72 4.26 16.21
CA ILE A 275 5.96 5.45 15.84
C ILE A 275 4.81 5.65 16.81
N ASP A 276 4.78 6.81 17.46
CA ASP A 276 3.74 7.16 18.40
C ASP A 276 2.49 7.68 17.67
N LEU A 277 1.36 7.00 17.90
CA LEU A 277 0.07 7.53 17.49
C LEU A 277 -0.47 8.52 18.55
N PRO A 278 -1.13 9.61 18.12
CA PRO A 278 -1.78 10.53 19.05
C PRO A 278 -2.74 9.80 19.99
N GLN A 279 -2.70 10.18 21.28
CA GLN A 279 -3.52 9.59 22.36
C GLN A 279 -3.21 8.11 22.66
N GLU A 280 -2.02 7.63 22.30
CA GLU A 280 -1.60 6.23 22.55
C GLU A 280 -2.57 5.21 21.93
N SER A 281 -3.17 5.57 20.79
CA SER A 281 -4.11 4.71 20.08
C SER A 281 -3.42 3.45 19.54
N GLU A 282 -4.07 2.30 19.67
CA GLU A 282 -3.56 1.02 19.16
C GLU A 282 -3.88 0.83 17.67
N ALA A 283 -2.86 0.57 16.86
CA ALA A 283 -3.03 0.30 15.43
C ALA A 283 -3.62 -1.10 15.18
N LEU A 284 -4.39 -1.23 14.09
CA LEU A 284 -5.02 -2.48 13.66
C LEU A 284 -4.71 -2.83 12.20
N LYS A 285 -4.66 -1.83 11.31
CA LYS A 285 -4.31 -1.99 9.90
C LYS A 285 -3.31 -0.94 9.50
N ILE A 286 -2.40 -1.29 8.60
CA ILE A 286 -1.42 -0.37 8.03
C ILE A 286 -1.30 -0.59 6.54
N SER A 287 -1.11 0.49 5.81
CA SER A 287 -0.91 0.52 4.38
C SER A 287 0.12 1.59 4.03
N CYS A 288 0.99 1.26 3.10
CA CYS A 288 2.06 2.13 2.63
C CYS A 288 1.87 2.36 1.13
N GLY A 289 1.75 3.61 0.71
CA GLY A 289 1.83 3.95 -0.71
C GLY A 289 3.26 4.31 -1.12
N SER A 290 3.42 4.92 -2.30
CA SER A 290 4.74 5.33 -2.81
C SER A 290 5.56 6.15 -1.81
N ARG A 291 4.95 7.17 -1.19
CA ARG A 291 5.61 8.12 -0.26
C ARG A 291 4.72 8.56 0.91
N HIS A 292 3.72 7.77 1.27
CA HIS A 292 2.82 8.06 2.38
C HIS A 292 2.45 6.77 3.11
N THR A 293 1.98 6.91 4.34
CA THR A 293 1.51 5.80 5.16
C THR A 293 0.16 6.15 5.74
N ALA A 294 -0.67 5.12 5.87
CA ALA A 294 -1.98 5.22 6.47
C ALA A 294 -2.17 4.06 7.46
N CYS A 295 -2.75 4.33 8.61
CA CYS A 295 -3.13 3.27 9.55
C CYS A 295 -4.54 3.47 10.09
N VAL A 296 -5.21 2.36 10.36
CA VAL A 296 -6.51 2.31 11.04
C VAL A 296 -6.29 1.78 12.44
N THR A 297 -6.82 2.47 13.45
CA THR A 297 -6.74 2.05 14.85
C THR A 297 -7.82 1.01 15.18
N ARG A 298 -7.70 0.34 16.34
CA ARG A 298 -8.76 -0.55 16.85
C ARG A 298 -10.08 0.17 17.12
N SER A 299 -10.04 1.47 17.41
CA SER A 299 -11.20 2.35 17.57
C SER A 299 -11.85 2.75 16.24
N GLY A 300 -11.23 2.42 15.09
CA GLY A 300 -11.74 2.75 13.76
C GLY A 300 -11.39 4.16 13.29
N GLU A 301 -10.37 4.79 13.89
CA GLU A 301 -9.83 6.07 13.45
C GLU A 301 -8.80 5.85 12.35
N LEU A 302 -8.75 6.76 11.37
CA LEU A 302 -7.76 6.74 10.30
C LEU A 302 -6.72 7.84 10.54
N TYR A 303 -5.45 7.45 10.52
CA TYR A 303 -4.31 8.36 10.53
C TYR A 303 -3.53 8.23 9.24
N THR A 304 -3.04 9.37 8.73
CA THR A 304 -2.26 9.46 7.50
C THR A 304 -1.09 10.42 7.70
N TRP A 305 0.02 10.14 7.04
CA TRP A 305 1.22 10.99 7.02
C TRP A 305 2.08 10.67 5.81
N GLY A 306 3.10 11.50 5.56
CA GLY A 306 3.98 11.46 4.42
C GLY A 306 3.64 12.51 3.36
N TRP A 307 3.94 12.19 2.11
CA TRP A 307 3.75 13.06 0.96
C TRP A 307 2.27 13.30 0.65
N GLY A 308 1.85 14.57 0.68
CA GLY A 308 0.44 14.94 0.53
C GLY A 308 0.09 15.78 -0.70
N ARG A 309 1.03 15.99 -1.64
CA ARG A 309 0.84 16.95 -2.74
C ARG A 309 -0.24 16.57 -3.74
N TYR A 310 -0.78 15.35 -3.69
CA TYR A 310 -1.95 14.95 -4.49
C TYR A 310 -3.23 14.82 -3.66
N GLY A 311 -3.20 15.21 -2.38
CA GLY A 311 -4.34 15.07 -1.48
C GLY A 311 -4.53 13.66 -0.91
N GLN A 312 -3.54 12.78 -1.07
CA GLN A 312 -3.60 11.37 -0.61
C GLN A 312 -3.59 11.22 0.92
N LEU A 313 -3.45 12.32 1.67
CA LEU A 313 -3.58 12.29 3.13
C LEU A 313 -5.02 12.57 3.60
N GLY A 314 -5.88 13.15 2.75
CA GLY A 314 -7.30 13.33 3.07
C GLY A 314 -7.61 14.47 4.04
N HIS A 315 -6.70 15.43 4.24
CA HIS A 315 -6.85 16.52 5.22
C HIS A 315 -7.46 17.83 4.69
N LYS A 316 -8.13 17.79 3.53
CA LYS A 316 -8.72 18.95 2.81
C LYS A 316 -7.70 19.93 2.23
N ASP A 317 -6.42 19.58 2.28
CA ASP A 317 -5.33 20.29 1.64
C ASP A 317 -4.34 19.30 1.03
N ILE A 318 -3.25 19.83 0.49
CA ILE A 318 -2.19 19.07 -0.17
C ILE A 318 -0.86 19.12 0.61
N LYS A 319 -0.93 19.38 1.92
CA LYS A 319 0.27 19.50 2.75
C LYS A 319 0.89 18.13 2.98
N THR A 320 2.22 18.09 2.96
CA THR A 320 3.01 16.96 3.41
C THR A 320 3.12 17.00 4.94
N LEU A 321 3.03 15.85 5.59
CA LEU A 321 3.10 15.71 7.04
C LEU A 321 4.16 14.67 7.40
N ASP A 322 4.91 14.90 8.47
CA ASP A 322 5.96 14.02 8.97
C ASP A 322 5.61 13.36 10.31
N HIS A 323 4.33 13.39 10.67
CA HIS A 323 3.80 12.80 11.89
C HIS A 323 2.38 12.30 11.66
N PRO A 324 1.98 11.19 12.31
CA PRO A 324 0.63 10.65 12.15
C PRO A 324 -0.45 11.67 12.49
N THR A 325 -1.33 11.96 11.53
CA THR A 325 -2.40 12.94 11.68
C THR A 325 -3.75 12.32 11.39
N ARG A 326 -4.74 12.56 12.25
CA ARG A 326 -6.07 11.97 12.11
C ARG A 326 -6.85 12.58 10.95
N VAL A 327 -7.48 11.75 10.14
CA VAL A 327 -8.39 12.17 9.06
C VAL A 327 -9.77 12.49 9.66
N GLU A 328 -9.97 13.77 10.01
CA GLU A 328 -11.16 14.26 10.72
C GLU A 328 -12.50 14.03 10.00
N TYR A 329 -12.48 13.75 8.69
CA TYR A 329 -13.69 13.49 7.91
C TYR A 329 -14.58 12.40 8.54
N PHE A 330 -13.99 11.25 8.85
CA PHE A 330 -14.73 10.08 9.31
C PHE A 330 -15.32 10.29 10.71
N SER A 331 -14.54 10.89 11.62
CA SER A 331 -15.00 11.26 12.96
C SER A 331 -16.18 12.23 12.91
N ARG A 332 -16.08 13.30 12.11
CA ARG A 332 -17.17 14.29 11.92
C ARG A 332 -18.45 13.67 11.32
N LYS A 333 -18.31 12.61 10.52
CA LYS A 333 -19.41 11.86 9.91
C LYS A 333 -19.88 10.68 10.76
N GLN A 334 -19.31 10.46 11.95
CA GLN A 334 -19.59 9.33 12.83
C GLN A 334 -19.39 7.97 12.12
N LEU A 335 -18.36 7.89 11.28
CA LEU A 335 -17.97 6.70 10.54
C LEU A 335 -16.72 6.09 11.18
N TYR A 336 -16.69 4.76 11.19
CA TYR A 336 -15.54 3.97 11.64
C TYR A 336 -14.89 3.31 10.43
N VAL A 337 -13.60 3.56 10.26
CA VAL A 337 -12.80 2.96 9.18
C VAL A 337 -12.46 1.53 9.59
N LYS A 338 -12.62 0.59 8.66
CA LYS A 338 -12.39 -0.85 8.91
C LYS A 338 -11.11 -1.37 8.26
N ASP A 339 -10.69 -0.73 7.19
CA ASP A 339 -9.52 -1.13 6.42
C ASP A 339 -8.98 0.08 5.65
N VAL A 340 -7.72 -0.02 5.22
CA VAL A 340 -7.07 1.00 4.40
C VAL A 340 -6.13 0.33 3.41
N VAL A 341 -6.15 0.80 2.17
CA VAL A 341 -5.28 0.36 1.07
C VAL A 341 -4.74 1.58 0.35
N SER A 342 -3.48 1.52 -0.03
CA SER A 342 -2.72 2.61 -0.64
C SER A 342 -1.86 2.04 -1.75
N GLN A 343 -1.46 2.92 -2.68
CA GLN A 343 -0.43 2.61 -3.66
C GLN A 343 0.57 3.78 -3.79
#